data_AF-A0AAQ3WLD1-F1
#
_entry.id   AF-A0AAQ3WLD1-F1
#
_cell.length_a   1.000
_cell.length_b   1.000
_cell.length_c   1.000
_cell.angle_alpha   90.00
_cell.angle_beta   90.00
_cell.angle_gamma   90.00
#
_symmetry.space_group_name_H-M   'P 1'
#
loop_
_entity.id
_entity.type
_entity.pdbx_description
1 polymer ?
#
loop_
_entity_poly.entity_id
_entity_poly.type
_entity_poly.pdbx_seq_one_letter_code
_entity_poly.pdbx_strand_id
1 'polypeptide(L)'
;MAAATHLRSISLPTRPHSLVLKADQELQRLRSCVSVSPSAQSLCALLQELCDVHEYVEEIVRLPTHWDALRLPRHRRLVEGELEASVALLDLCGTARDGLAAAKEQVRDLRSLLRRRRAGAKVEAAYVGSLKKVARAIRREHQCAGRRSASAAVVSDDSSCGAPTPVAMLAEARELTVSLLQSSVEALLRQVTRPAGASSRWSLVSRALMHSRSMAASGEEQEGAHAAADADELVFVGSCSFGAKDVTSGAMRLKAAQSHLQALEGCIQGLEDGLERLFRNLIKSRVCLLDCREYLYSSCPELSRTTE
;
A
#
# COMPACT_ATOMS: atom_id res chain seq x y z
N MET A 1 -31.48 12.88 -64.05
CA MET A 1 -30.25 13.02 -63.24
C MET A 1 -30.34 12.02 -62.10
N ALA A 2 -29.43 11.04 -62.02
CA ALA A 2 -29.41 10.10 -60.89
C ALA A 2 -28.62 10.72 -59.73
N ALA A 3 -29.22 10.78 -58.54
CA ALA A 3 -28.54 11.27 -57.35
C ALA A 3 -27.63 10.16 -56.80
N ALA A 4 -26.32 10.40 -56.80
CA ALA A 4 -25.36 9.50 -56.16
C ALA A 4 -25.49 9.61 -54.64
N THR A 5 -26.08 8.60 -54.00
CA THR A 5 -26.17 8.51 -52.54
C THR A 5 -24.83 8.07 -51.97
N HIS A 6 -24.15 8.98 -51.28
CA HIS A 6 -22.87 8.71 -50.64
C HIS A 6 -23.08 7.77 -49.43
N LEU A 7 -22.88 6.46 -49.64
CA LEU A 7 -22.86 5.48 -48.55
C LEU A 7 -21.76 5.85 -47.56
N ARG A 8 -22.16 6.35 -46.38
CA ARG A 8 -21.24 6.55 -45.25
C ARG A 8 -21.02 5.22 -44.57
N SER A 9 -19.76 4.80 -44.50
CA SER A 9 -19.32 3.61 -43.79
C SER A 9 -19.70 3.70 -42.32
N ILE A 10 -20.64 2.88 -41.86
CA ILE A 10 -20.92 2.68 -40.43
C ILE A 10 -19.84 1.76 -39.84
N SER A 11 -18.74 2.36 -39.39
CA SER A 11 -17.72 1.64 -38.62
C SER A 11 -18.31 1.20 -37.28
N LEU A 12 -18.53 -0.10 -37.12
CA LEU A 12 -18.82 -0.69 -35.81
C LEU A 12 -17.68 -0.36 -34.83
N PRO A 13 -17.96 -0.09 -33.55
CA PRO A 13 -16.92 0.15 -32.57
C PRO A 13 -15.99 -1.06 -32.47
N THR A 14 -14.68 -0.80 -32.53
CA THR A 14 -13.65 -1.84 -32.46
C THR A 14 -13.81 -2.61 -31.16
N ARG A 15 -14.04 -3.93 -31.25
CA ARG A 15 -14.11 -4.77 -30.03
C ARG A 15 -12.75 -4.73 -29.33
N PRO A 16 -12.69 -4.44 -28.02
CA PRO A 16 -11.44 -4.52 -27.28
C PRO A 16 -10.89 -5.95 -27.32
N HIS A 17 -9.55 -6.05 -27.34
CA HIS A 17 -8.88 -7.34 -27.36
C HIS A 17 -9.24 -8.14 -26.09
N SER A 18 -9.43 -9.45 -26.23
CA SER A 18 -9.83 -10.36 -25.13
C SER A 18 -8.90 -10.28 -23.91
N LEU A 19 -7.62 -9.96 -24.13
CA LEU A 19 -6.66 -9.79 -23.04
C LEU A 19 -6.95 -8.53 -22.19
N VAL A 20 -7.32 -7.42 -22.84
CA VAL A 20 -7.66 -6.14 -22.17
C VAL A 20 -8.89 -6.34 -21.28
N LEU A 21 -9.92 -7.02 -21.79
CA LEU A 21 -11.14 -7.32 -21.02
C LEU A 21 -10.87 -8.21 -19.80
N LYS A 22 -10.00 -9.21 -19.93
CA LYS A 22 -9.64 -10.09 -18.81
C LYS A 22 -8.88 -9.31 -17.73
N ALA A 23 -7.94 -8.46 -18.12
CA ALA A 23 -7.15 -7.66 -17.18
C ALA A 23 -8.02 -6.64 -16.43
N ASP A 24 -8.93 -5.95 -17.12
CA ASP A 24 -9.93 -5.05 -16.52
C ASP A 24 -10.81 -5.79 -15.49
N GLN A 25 -11.28 -7.00 -15.81
CA GLN A 25 -12.03 -7.84 -14.86
C GLN A 25 -11.23 -8.23 -13.62
N GLU A 26 -9.95 -8.60 -13.76
CA GLU A 26 -9.09 -8.92 -12.61
C GLU A 26 -8.76 -7.68 -11.77
N LEU A 27 -8.53 -6.52 -12.38
CA LEU A 27 -8.36 -5.24 -11.67
C LEU A 27 -9.60 -4.87 -10.86
N GLN A 28 -10.79 -4.95 -11.47
CA GLN A 28 -12.07 -4.70 -10.78
C GLN A 28 -12.33 -5.71 -9.65
N ARG A 29 -11.99 -6.99 -9.86
CA ARG A 29 -12.08 -8.02 -8.82
C ARG A 29 -11.16 -7.69 -7.63
N LEU A 30 -9.88 -7.43 -7.88
CA LEU A 30 -8.91 -7.07 -6.84
C LEU A 30 -9.34 -5.80 -6.09
N ARG A 31 -9.83 -4.78 -6.80
CA ARG A 31 -10.40 -3.56 -6.22
C ARG A 31 -11.53 -3.85 -5.24
N SER A 32 -12.44 -4.74 -5.61
CA SER A 32 -13.52 -5.18 -4.72
C SER A 32 -12.97 -5.87 -3.46
N CYS A 33 -11.99 -6.77 -3.59
CA CYS A 33 -11.39 -7.49 -2.47
C CYS A 33 -10.63 -6.58 -1.50
N VAL A 34 -9.84 -5.63 -2.01
CA VAL A 34 -9.10 -4.64 -1.18
C VAL A 34 -10.04 -3.75 -0.38
N SER A 35 -11.20 -3.40 -0.94
CA SER A 35 -12.20 -2.52 -0.32
C SER A 35 -12.87 -3.12 0.94
N VAL A 36 -12.79 -4.44 1.17
CA VAL A 36 -13.47 -5.13 2.29
C VAL A 36 -12.59 -5.22 3.57
N SER A 37 -11.48 -4.46 3.64
CA SER A 37 -10.51 -4.53 4.74
C SER A 37 -9.99 -5.97 5.00
N PRO A 38 -9.27 -6.56 4.03
CA PRO A 38 -8.83 -7.95 4.08
C PRO A 38 -7.99 -8.31 5.32
N SER A 39 -8.05 -9.60 5.69
CA SER A 39 -7.22 -10.18 6.73
C SER A 39 -5.73 -10.16 6.36
N ALA A 40 -4.85 -10.22 7.37
CA ALA A 40 -3.40 -10.29 7.19
C ALA A 40 -2.92 -11.46 6.31
N GLN A 41 -3.64 -12.60 6.32
CA GLN A 41 -3.30 -13.76 5.47
C GLN A 41 -3.80 -13.60 4.04
N SER A 42 -5.01 -13.07 3.84
CA SER A 42 -5.54 -12.77 2.51
C SER A 42 -4.78 -11.63 1.81
N LEU A 43 -4.19 -10.70 2.57
CA LEU A 43 -3.33 -9.63 2.03
C LEU A 43 -2.12 -10.17 1.25
N CYS A 44 -1.48 -11.25 1.73
CA CYS A 44 -0.36 -11.87 1.01
C CYS A 44 -0.82 -12.52 -0.31
N ALA A 45 -2.00 -13.15 -0.32
CA ALA A 45 -2.58 -13.74 -1.54
C ALA A 45 -2.95 -12.66 -2.55
N LEU A 46 -3.66 -11.61 -2.11
CA LEU A 46 -4.00 -10.45 -2.95
C LEU A 46 -2.76 -9.74 -3.51
N LEU A 47 -1.64 -9.72 -2.77
CA LEU A 47 -0.38 -9.14 -3.25
C LEU A 47 0.24 -10.00 -4.36
N GLN A 48 0.16 -11.33 -4.25
CA GLN A 48 0.61 -12.23 -5.32
C GLN A 48 -0.30 -12.10 -6.56
N GLU A 49 -1.62 -12.14 -6.40
CA GLU A 49 -2.57 -11.93 -7.50
C GLU A 49 -2.34 -10.58 -8.20
N LEU A 50 -2.03 -9.52 -7.44
CA LEU A 50 -1.67 -8.21 -7.99
C LEU A 50 -0.32 -8.22 -8.74
N CYS A 51 0.67 -8.99 -8.29
CA CYS A 51 1.92 -9.18 -9.05
C CYS A 51 1.65 -9.82 -10.41
N ASP A 52 0.78 -10.84 -10.43
CA ASP A 52 0.39 -11.56 -11.64
C ASP A 52 -0.39 -10.64 -12.60
N VAL A 53 -1.26 -9.77 -12.07
CA VAL A 53 -1.94 -8.72 -12.86
C VAL A 53 -0.96 -7.68 -13.41
N HIS A 54 0.05 -7.25 -12.65
CA HIS A 54 1.08 -6.33 -13.18
C HIS A 54 1.86 -6.95 -14.34
N GLU A 55 2.25 -8.22 -14.25
CA GLU A 55 2.92 -8.95 -15.34
C GLU A 55 2.00 -9.13 -16.56
N TYR A 56 0.71 -9.35 -16.33
CA TYR A 56 -0.27 -9.45 -17.41
C TYR A 56 -0.58 -8.11 -18.11
N VAL A 57 -0.64 -7.01 -17.37
CA VAL A 57 -0.78 -5.66 -17.93
C VAL A 57 0.51 -5.26 -18.67
N GLU A 58 1.68 -5.63 -18.16
CA GLU A 58 2.98 -5.47 -18.84
C GLU A 58 3.01 -6.19 -20.20
N GLU A 59 2.53 -7.43 -20.31
CA GLU A 59 2.36 -8.13 -21.58
C GLU A 59 1.48 -7.34 -22.56
N ILE A 60 0.32 -6.85 -22.10
CA ILE A 60 -0.59 -6.03 -22.91
C ILE A 60 0.09 -4.72 -23.38
N VAL A 61 0.88 -4.09 -22.51
CA VAL A 61 1.63 -2.86 -22.82
C VAL A 61 2.73 -3.12 -23.85
N ARG A 62 3.30 -4.34 -23.95
CA ARG A 62 4.30 -4.67 -24.97
C ARG A 62 3.77 -4.81 -26.40
N LEU A 63 2.46 -4.98 -26.61
CA LEU A 63 1.92 -5.18 -27.96
C LEU A 63 2.04 -3.87 -28.78
N PRO A 64 2.81 -3.82 -29.89
CA PRO A 64 3.02 -2.57 -30.63
C PRO A 64 1.75 -1.97 -31.23
N THR A 65 0.75 -2.81 -31.53
CA THR A 65 -0.59 -2.40 -31.96
C THR A 65 -1.32 -1.52 -30.95
N HIS A 66 -0.92 -1.54 -29.67
CA HIS A 66 -1.45 -0.67 -28.62
C HIS A 66 -0.72 0.68 -28.59
N TRP A 67 0.52 0.77 -29.08
CA TRP A 67 1.29 2.02 -29.13
C TRP A 67 0.81 2.95 -30.24
N ASP A 68 0.31 2.42 -31.35
CA ASP A 68 -0.25 3.25 -32.43
C ASP A 68 -1.46 4.08 -31.95
N ALA A 69 -2.27 3.55 -31.04
CA ALA A 69 -3.35 4.29 -30.39
C ALA A 69 -2.84 5.43 -29.47
N LEU A 70 -1.57 5.41 -29.06
CA LEU A 70 -0.94 6.39 -28.17
C LEU A 70 -0.17 7.50 -28.94
N ARG A 71 -0.22 7.52 -30.28
CA ARG A 71 0.48 8.52 -31.12
C ARG A 71 -0.01 9.96 -30.96
N LEU A 72 -1.21 10.16 -30.41
CA LEU A 72 -1.77 11.48 -30.16
C LEU A 72 -0.95 12.22 -29.06
N PRO A 73 -0.61 13.52 -29.20
CA PRO A 73 0.20 14.24 -28.21
C PRO A 73 -0.36 14.21 -26.77
N ARG A 74 -1.68 14.08 -26.62
CA ARG A 74 -2.35 13.87 -25.33
C ARG A 74 -1.91 12.57 -24.65
N HIS A 75 -1.83 11.47 -25.41
CA HIS A 75 -1.47 10.14 -24.90
C HIS A 75 0.03 10.05 -24.55
N ARG A 76 0.91 10.76 -25.26
CA ARG A 76 2.32 10.93 -24.84
C ARG A 76 2.43 11.48 -23.41
N ARG A 77 1.62 12.49 -23.04
CA ARG A 77 1.60 13.05 -21.67
C ARG A 77 1.13 12.03 -20.62
N LEU A 78 0.21 11.13 -20.97
CA LEU A 78 -0.20 10.04 -20.09
C LEU A 78 0.97 9.05 -19.86
N VAL A 79 1.73 8.73 -20.90
CA VAL A 79 2.93 7.88 -20.79
C VAL A 79 4.01 8.52 -19.93
N GLU A 80 4.33 9.82 -20.08
CA GLU A 80 5.29 10.50 -19.21
C GLU A 80 4.78 10.57 -17.75
N GLY A 81 3.51 10.87 -17.53
CA GLY A 81 2.91 10.89 -16.19
C GLY A 81 2.92 9.52 -15.50
N GLU A 82 2.72 8.44 -16.27
CA GLU A 82 2.85 7.07 -15.77
C GLU A 82 4.31 6.69 -15.53
N LEU A 83 5.24 7.16 -16.36
CA LEU A 83 6.68 7.02 -16.11
C LEU A 83 7.10 7.74 -14.82
N GLU A 84 6.64 8.95 -14.55
CA GLU A 84 6.88 9.64 -13.26
C GLU A 84 6.25 8.87 -12.08
N ALA A 85 5.03 8.37 -12.25
CA ALA A 85 4.34 7.60 -11.22
C ALA A 85 5.02 6.27 -10.91
N SER A 86 5.58 5.58 -11.92
CA SER A 86 6.32 4.32 -11.72
C SER A 86 7.58 4.51 -10.87
N VAL A 87 8.28 5.66 -10.96
CA VAL A 87 9.43 5.96 -10.08
C VAL A 87 8.97 6.08 -8.63
N ALA A 88 7.94 6.90 -8.40
CA ALA A 88 7.44 7.14 -7.04
C ALA A 88 6.87 5.86 -6.40
N LEU A 89 6.27 4.96 -7.20
CA LEU A 89 5.84 3.64 -6.74
C LEU A 89 7.02 2.73 -6.40
N LEU A 90 8.10 2.74 -7.18
CA LEU A 90 9.33 1.99 -6.87
C LEU A 90 9.96 2.50 -5.56
N ASP A 91 10.06 3.82 -5.35
CA ASP A 91 10.57 4.43 -4.11
C ASP A 91 9.69 4.07 -2.90
N LEU A 92 8.37 4.03 -3.09
CA LEU A 92 7.42 3.58 -2.07
C LEU A 92 7.61 2.09 -1.75
N CYS A 93 7.76 1.22 -2.76
CA CYS A 93 8.04 -0.20 -2.58
C CYS A 93 9.38 -0.43 -1.84
N GLY A 94 10.42 0.34 -2.16
CA GLY A 94 11.69 0.32 -1.41
C GLY A 94 11.49 0.68 0.06
N THR A 95 10.84 1.83 0.33
CA THR A 95 10.52 2.27 1.71
C THR A 95 9.66 1.25 2.46
N ALA A 96 8.73 0.58 1.77
CA ALA A 96 7.88 -0.46 2.35
C ALA A 96 8.69 -1.72 2.70
N ARG A 97 9.58 -2.18 1.82
CA ARG A 97 10.49 -3.31 2.08
C ARG A 97 11.37 -3.05 3.30
N ASP A 98 12.02 -1.89 3.38
CA ASP A 98 12.87 -1.52 4.52
C ASP A 98 12.09 -1.45 5.84
N GLY A 99 10.87 -0.90 5.78
CA GLY A 99 9.97 -0.82 6.93
C GLY A 99 9.48 -2.18 7.43
N LEU A 100 9.16 -3.10 6.51
CA LEU A 100 8.74 -4.46 6.83
C LEU A 100 9.91 -5.32 7.34
N ALA A 101 11.08 -5.23 6.69
CA ALA A 101 12.29 -5.92 7.14
C ALA A 101 12.66 -5.54 8.58
N ALA A 102 12.63 -4.24 8.89
CA ALA A 102 12.78 -3.76 10.26
C ALA A 102 11.67 -4.33 11.17
N ALA A 103 10.39 -4.21 10.81
CA ALA A 103 9.28 -4.74 11.60
C ALA A 103 9.44 -6.24 11.92
N LYS A 104 9.91 -7.04 10.96
CA LYS A 104 10.21 -8.47 11.12
C LYS A 104 11.33 -8.73 12.14
N GLU A 105 12.40 -7.94 12.12
CA GLU A 105 13.47 -7.99 13.13
C GLU A 105 12.93 -7.64 14.52
N GLN A 106 12.11 -6.58 14.64
CA GLN A 106 11.46 -6.24 15.90
C GLN A 106 10.54 -7.37 16.40
N VAL A 107 9.81 -8.07 15.52
CA VAL A 107 9.01 -9.25 15.89
C VAL A 107 9.91 -10.39 16.40
N ARG A 108 11.05 -10.66 15.77
CA ARG A 108 12.05 -11.64 16.25
C ARG A 108 12.60 -11.28 17.63
N ASP A 109 12.88 -10.00 17.86
CA ASP A 109 13.31 -9.47 19.15
C ASP A 109 12.24 -9.65 20.22
N LEU A 110 10.97 -9.33 19.92
CA LEU A 110 9.83 -9.58 20.82
C LEU A 110 9.69 -11.07 21.14
N ARG A 111 9.83 -11.97 20.15
CA ARG A 111 9.87 -13.43 20.38
C ARG A 111 11.06 -13.85 21.25
N SER A 112 12.18 -13.13 21.22
CA SER A 112 13.34 -13.39 22.09
C SER A 112 13.12 -12.90 23.53
N LEU A 113 12.55 -11.70 23.70
CA LEU A 113 12.25 -11.09 24.99
C LEU A 113 11.15 -11.87 25.72
N LEU A 114 10.11 -12.29 24.99
CA LEU A 114 9.03 -13.13 25.51
C LEU A 114 9.56 -14.46 26.04
N ARG A 115 10.41 -15.17 25.29
CA ARG A 115 11.10 -16.40 25.75
C ARG A 115 11.96 -16.16 26.99
N ARG A 116 12.62 -15.00 27.08
CA ARG A 116 13.45 -14.56 28.22
C ARG A 116 12.64 -13.93 29.37
N ARG A 117 11.31 -13.87 29.27
CA ARG A 117 10.39 -13.24 30.25
C ARG A 117 10.71 -11.77 30.55
N ARG A 118 11.07 -10.99 29.51
CA ARG A 118 11.42 -9.57 29.59
C ARG A 118 10.36 -8.69 28.93
N ALA A 119 10.21 -7.45 29.42
CA ALA A 119 9.32 -6.45 28.84
C ALA A 119 9.79 -6.01 27.44
N GLY A 120 8.83 -5.73 26.54
CA GLY A 120 9.05 -5.46 25.12
C GLY A 120 8.87 -4.01 24.67
N ALA A 121 8.40 -3.10 25.52
CA ALA A 121 7.84 -1.79 25.14
C ALA A 121 8.69 -0.96 24.15
N LYS A 122 10.02 -0.91 24.34
CA LYS A 122 10.93 -0.19 23.41
C LYS A 122 10.95 -0.82 22.00
N VAL A 123 10.86 -2.14 21.91
CA VAL A 123 10.82 -2.89 20.64
C VAL A 123 9.42 -2.81 20.01
N GLU A 124 8.35 -2.82 20.80
CA GLU A 124 6.97 -2.58 20.33
C GLU A 124 6.83 -1.17 19.72
N ALA A 125 7.40 -0.16 20.39
CA ALA A 125 7.45 1.21 19.86
C ALA A 125 8.30 1.32 18.58
N ALA A 126 9.39 0.56 18.48
CA ALA A 126 10.21 0.51 17.26
C ALA A 126 9.47 -0.15 16.08
N TYR A 127 8.75 -1.26 16.33
CA TYR A 127 7.88 -1.94 15.36
C TYR A 127 6.77 -1.02 14.83
N VAL A 128 6.07 -0.32 15.73
CA VAL A 128 5.07 0.68 15.29
C VAL A 128 5.74 1.86 14.58
N GLY A 129 6.95 2.24 15.01
CA GLY A 129 7.76 3.27 14.37
C GLY A 129 8.13 2.96 12.91
N SER A 130 8.52 1.72 12.60
CA SER A 130 8.85 1.28 11.24
C SER A 130 7.60 1.25 10.35
N LEU A 131 6.50 0.67 10.81
CA LEU A 131 5.22 0.71 10.08
C LEU A 131 4.68 2.14 9.89
N LYS A 132 4.78 3.02 10.90
CA LYS A 132 4.43 4.45 10.77
C LYS A 132 5.33 5.18 9.76
N LYS A 133 6.56 4.72 9.46
CA LYS A 133 7.37 5.27 8.34
C LYS A 133 6.74 4.91 6.99
N VAL A 134 6.36 3.65 6.78
CA VAL A 134 5.69 3.21 5.54
C VAL A 134 4.37 3.96 5.33
N ALA A 135 3.53 4.07 6.37
CA ALA A 135 2.28 4.85 6.32
C ALA A 135 2.48 6.36 6.04
N ARG A 136 3.67 6.92 6.30
CA ARG A 136 4.02 8.29 5.88
C ARG A 136 4.43 8.36 4.41
N ALA A 137 5.14 7.35 3.90
CA ALA A 137 5.47 7.26 2.47
C ALA A 137 4.21 7.11 1.61
N ILE A 138 3.29 6.21 1.99
CA ILE A 138 1.98 6.03 1.33
C ILE A 138 1.21 7.36 1.25
N ARG A 139 1.10 8.11 2.36
CA ARG A 139 0.42 9.41 2.40
C ARG A 139 1.09 10.48 1.52
N ARG A 140 2.42 10.47 1.41
CA ARG A 140 3.14 11.35 0.48
C ARG A 140 2.80 10.99 -0.97
N GLU A 141 2.76 9.70 -1.29
CA GLU A 141 2.44 9.24 -2.64
C GLU A 141 1.03 9.63 -3.06
N HIS A 142 0.01 9.49 -2.20
CA HIS A 142 -1.33 10.02 -2.50
C HIS A 142 -1.32 11.54 -2.75
N GLN A 143 -0.55 12.31 -1.97
CA GLN A 143 -0.48 13.77 -2.14
C GLN A 143 0.26 14.19 -3.43
N CYS A 144 1.25 13.40 -3.87
CA CYS A 144 1.95 13.61 -5.13
C CYS A 144 1.13 13.11 -6.34
N ALA A 145 0.43 11.99 -6.21
CA ALA A 145 -0.52 11.48 -7.20
C ALA A 145 -1.64 12.47 -7.49
N GLY A 146 -2.21 13.12 -6.46
CA GLY A 146 -3.21 14.19 -6.65
C GLY A 146 -2.68 15.36 -7.49
N ARG A 147 -1.40 15.74 -7.33
CA ARG A 147 -0.74 16.78 -8.14
C ARG A 147 -0.51 16.32 -9.59
N ARG A 148 -0.05 15.08 -9.82
CA ARG A 148 0.10 14.50 -11.17
C ARG A 148 -1.25 14.39 -11.89
N SER A 149 -2.30 13.93 -11.19
CA SER A 149 -3.65 13.78 -11.76
C SER A 149 -4.28 15.13 -12.11
N ALA A 150 -4.11 16.17 -11.27
CA ALA A 150 -4.53 17.54 -11.60
C ALA A 150 -3.83 18.10 -12.86
N SER A 151 -2.55 17.75 -13.08
CA SER A 151 -1.82 18.10 -14.31
C SER A 151 -2.34 17.37 -15.55
N ALA A 152 -2.81 16.12 -15.40
CA ALA A 152 -3.36 15.32 -16.49
C ALA A 152 -4.82 15.67 -16.82
N ALA A 153 -5.63 16.03 -15.83
CA ALA A 153 -7.06 16.32 -15.99
C ALA A 153 -7.37 17.49 -16.95
N VAL A 154 -6.42 18.41 -17.15
CA VAL A 154 -6.50 19.52 -18.14
C VAL A 154 -6.55 19.02 -19.60
N VAL A 155 -6.36 17.72 -19.84
CA VAL A 155 -6.18 17.12 -21.17
C VAL A 155 -7.31 16.16 -21.56
N SER A 156 -8.16 15.74 -20.63
CA SER A 156 -9.20 14.73 -20.85
C SER A 156 -10.59 15.34 -21.07
N ASP A 157 -10.87 15.67 -22.33
CA ASP A 157 -12.24 15.68 -22.85
C ASP A 157 -12.27 14.89 -24.17
N ASP A 158 -13.33 14.10 -24.33
CA ASP A 158 -13.59 13.08 -25.36
C ASP A 158 -12.63 11.86 -25.46
N SER A 159 -13.15 10.67 -25.16
CA SER A 159 -12.70 9.40 -25.76
C SER A 159 -13.85 8.39 -25.88
N SER A 160 -14.38 8.22 -27.09
CA SER A 160 -15.60 7.45 -27.40
C SER A 160 -15.41 5.93 -27.46
N CYS A 161 -14.53 5.35 -26.64
CA CYS A 161 -14.30 3.91 -26.55
C CYS A 161 -14.30 3.48 -25.08
N GLY A 162 -15.29 2.68 -24.67
CA GLY A 162 -15.49 2.28 -23.28
C GLY A 162 -14.54 1.19 -22.76
N ALA A 163 -13.35 1.03 -23.35
CA ALA A 163 -12.34 0.06 -22.92
C ALA A 163 -11.10 0.81 -22.40
N PRO A 164 -10.51 0.38 -21.27
CA PRO A 164 -9.37 1.08 -20.68
C PRO A 164 -8.13 0.97 -21.59
N THR A 165 -7.35 2.05 -21.66
CA THR A 165 -6.05 2.03 -22.34
C THR A 165 -5.02 1.30 -21.48
N PRO A 166 -3.97 0.70 -22.04
CA PRO A 166 -2.95 0.01 -21.24
C PRO A 166 -2.26 0.91 -20.19
N VAL A 167 -2.15 2.21 -20.48
CA VAL A 167 -1.65 3.21 -19.53
C VAL A 167 -2.62 3.42 -18.36
N ALA A 168 -3.94 3.47 -18.63
CA ALA A 168 -4.95 3.54 -17.57
C ALA A 168 -4.99 2.26 -16.70
N MET A 169 -4.71 1.09 -17.29
CA MET A 169 -4.63 -0.17 -16.55
C MET A 169 -3.41 -0.23 -15.63
N LEU A 170 -2.25 0.29 -16.07
CA LEU A 170 -1.08 0.49 -15.20
C LEU A 170 -1.38 1.47 -14.06
N ALA A 171 -2.08 2.57 -14.36
CA ALA A 171 -2.51 3.55 -13.37
C ALA A 171 -3.42 2.93 -12.28
N GLU A 172 -4.39 2.10 -12.66
CA GLU A 172 -5.25 1.37 -11.71
C GLU A 172 -4.47 0.30 -10.94
N ALA A 173 -3.58 -0.46 -11.59
CA ALA A 173 -2.73 -1.46 -10.93
C ALA A 173 -1.79 -0.81 -9.88
N ARG A 174 -1.28 0.41 -10.14
CA ARG A 174 -0.57 1.24 -9.17
C ARG A 174 -1.49 1.64 -8.00
N GLU A 175 -2.69 2.14 -8.26
CA GLU A 175 -3.62 2.56 -7.21
C GLU A 175 -4.02 1.39 -6.29
N LEU A 176 -4.21 0.20 -6.86
CA LEU A 176 -4.40 -1.04 -6.11
C LEU A 176 -3.16 -1.41 -5.29
N THR A 177 -1.95 -1.22 -5.83
CA THR A 177 -0.69 -1.44 -5.10
C THR A 177 -0.62 -0.56 -3.86
N VAL A 178 -0.85 0.76 -4.01
CA VAL A 178 -0.80 1.71 -2.90
C VAL A 178 -1.87 1.36 -1.85
N SER A 179 -3.09 1.05 -2.29
CA SER A 179 -4.22 0.69 -1.41
C SER A 179 -3.99 -0.62 -0.65
N LEU A 180 -3.37 -1.61 -1.30
CA LEU A 180 -3.03 -2.90 -0.70
C LEU A 180 -1.88 -2.78 0.30
N LEU A 181 -0.87 -1.96 0.00
CA LEU A 181 0.21 -1.65 0.95
C LEU A 181 -0.32 -0.88 2.17
N GLN A 182 -1.28 0.04 1.97
CA GLN A 182 -1.94 0.71 3.09
C GLN A 182 -2.69 -0.30 3.97
N SER A 183 -3.53 -1.14 3.36
CA SER A 183 -4.28 -2.19 4.04
C SER A 183 -3.36 -3.14 4.81
N SER A 184 -2.19 -3.46 4.26
CA SER A 184 -1.15 -4.29 4.89
C SER A 184 -0.55 -3.61 6.12
N VAL A 185 -0.13 -2.35 6.00
CA VAL A 185 0.46 -1.59 7.12
C VAL A 185 -0.55 -1.40 8.25
N GLU A 186 -1.81 -1.08 7.92
CA GLU A 186 -2.88 -0.98 8.91
C GLU A 186 -3.18 -2.32 9.59
N ALA A 187 -3.22 -3.42 8.84
CA ALA A 187 -3.41 -4.76 9.39
C ALA A 187 -2.27 -5.14 10.35
N LEU A 188 -1.02 -4.83 10.01
CA LEU A 188 0.16 -5.09 10.85
C LEU A 188 0.20 -4.20 12.11
N LEU A 189 -0.26 -2.94 12.02
CA LEU A 189 -0.43 -2.06 13.18
C LEU A 189 -1.50 -2.60 14.14
N ARG A 190 -2.65 -3.05 13.59
CA ARG A 190 -3.76 -3.66 14.35
C ARG A 190 -3.37 -4.91 15.16
N GLN A 191 -2.28 -5.60 14.82
CA GLN A 191 -1.80 -6.76 15.60
C GLN A 191 -1.19 -6.35 16.96
N VAL A 192 -0.74 -5.10 17.10
CA VAL A 192 -0.10 -4.58 18.33
C VAL A 192 -1.01 -3.58 19.06
N THR A 193 -1.85 -2.83 18.34
CA THR A 193 -2.89 -1.99 18.94
C THR A 193 -4.17 -2.80 19.17
N ARG A 194 -4.36 -3.30 20.40
CA ARG A 194 -5.62 -3.96 20.80
C ARG A 194 -6.81 -2.98 20.65
N PRO A 195 -7.99 -3.42 20.15
CA PRO A 195 -9.14 -2.52 20.02
C PRO A 195 -9.57 -1.94 21.37
N ALA A 196 -9.73 -0.62 21.42
CA ALA A 196 -10.14 0.14 22.61
C ALA A 196 -11.50 -0.29 23.20
N GLY A 197 -12.35 -0.96 22.41
CA GLY A 197 -13.69 -1.42 22.82
C GLY A 197 -13.72 -2.57 23.83
N ALA A 198 -12.62 -3.28 24.06
CA ALA A 198 -12.57 -4.35 25.07
C ALA A 198 -12.11 -3.82 26.44
N SER A 199 -12.84 -2.86 26.99
CA SER A 199 -12.72 -2.45 28.39
C SER A 199 -13.38 -3.50 29.29
N SER A 200 -12.58 -4.43 29.81
CA SER A 200 -13.00 -5.18 31.00
C SER A 200 -13.23 -4.17 32.13
N ARG A 201 -14.48 -4.09 32.62
CA ARG A 201 -15.00 -3.04 33.52
C ARG A 201 -14.39 -3.04 34.93
N TRP A 202 -13.29 -3.76 35.14
CA TRP A 202 -12.53 -3.81 36.40
C TRP A 202 -11.21 -3.02 36.39
N SER A 203 -10.77 -2.50 35.25
CA SER A 203 -9.52 -1.72 35.14
C SER A 203 -9.59 -0.29 35.72
N LEU A 204 -10.73 0.14 36.25
CA LEU A 204 -10.90 1.45 36.89
C LEU A 204 -10.70 1.47 38.41
N VAL A 205 -10.68 0.32 39.08
CA VAL A 205 -10.49 0.26 40.55
C VAL A 205 -9.00 0.14 40.95
N SER A 206 -8.14 -0.33 40.04
CA SER A 206 -6.70 -0.52 40.30
C SER A 206 -5.90 0.78 40.48
N ARG A 207 -6.43 1.93 40.04
CA ARG A 207 -5.74 3.24 40.13
C ARG A 207 -5.95 3.97 41.47
N ALA A 208 -6.95 3.58 42.27
CA ALA A 208 -7.29 4.25 43.53
C ALA A 208 -6.53 3.73 44.76
N LEU A 209 -5.76 2.63 44.63
CA LEU A 209 -5.12 1.94 45.76
C LEU A 209 -3.58 1.95 45.75
N MET A 210 -2.94 2.68 44.81
CA MET A 210 -1.48 2.87 44.80
C MET A 210 -1.01 4.27 45.24
N HIS A 211 -1.92 5.15 45.66
CA HIS A 211 -1.59 6.46 46.24
C HIS A 211 -1.81 6.49 47.76
N SER A 212 -1.06 5.65 48.50
CA SER A 212 -0.95 5.81 49.96
C SER A 212 0.50 5.66 50.42
N ARG A 213 1.01 6.72 51.08
CA ARG A 213 2.36 6.91 51.67
C ARG A 213 3.48 7.15 50.63
N SER A 214 4.33 8.17 50.73
CA SER A 214 4.56 9.16 51.81
C SER A 214 4.95 10.56 51.27
N MET A 215 4.78 11.60 52.09
CA MET A 215 5.04 13.01 51.76
C MET A 215 6.50 13.46 52.02
N ALA A 216 6.97 14.43 51.24
CA ALA A 216 7.69 15.63 51.73
C ALA A 216 7.68 16.75 50.65
N ALA A 217 7.41 17.97 51.11
CA ALA A 217 7.40 19.29 50.43
C ALA A 217 8.70 19.62 49.63
N SER A 218 8.76 20.55 48.66
CA SER A 218 7.85 21.64 48.18
C SER A 218 8.34 22.10 46.77
N GLY A 219 7.68 22.97 45.98
CA GLY A 219 6.43 23.73 46.10
C GLY A 219 6.46 25.00 45.21
N GLU A 220 5.30 25.47 44.70
CA GLU A 220 5.09 26.65 43.80
C GLU A 220 5.84 26.65 42.44
N GLU A 221 5.28 27.06 41.29
CA GLU A 221 3.90 27.30 40.86
C GLU A 221 3.82 27.08 39.31
N GLN A 222 2.63 27.19 38.71
CA GLN A 222 2.36 26.72 37.35
C GLN A 222 2.09 27.87 36.36
N GLU A 223 2.53 27.77 35.10
CA GLU A 223 1.71 28.05 33.90
C GLU A 223 2.45 27.81 32.56
N GLY A 224 1.70 27.48 31.48
CA GLY A 224 2.24 27.24 30.14
C GLY A 224 1.67 26.00 29.43
N ALA A 225 0.37 25.96 29.17
CA ALA A 225 -0.31 24.82 28.54
C ALA A 225 -0.48 24.92 27.01
N HIS A 226 -0.83 23.77 26.41
CA HIS A 226 -1.21 23.44 25.02
C HIS A 226 -0.11 22.69 24.23
N ALA A 227 0.04 21.37 24.41
CA ALA A 227 -0.79 20.28 23.84
C ALA A 227 -0.63 20.14 22.30
N ALA A 228 -0.39 18.95 21.73
CA ALA A 228 -0.94 17.66 22.12
C ALA A 228 0.10 16.56 22.44
N ALA A 229 -0.22 15.75 23.44
CA ALA A 229 0.50 14.51 23.74
C ALA A 229 -0.08 13.35 22.91
N ASP A 230 0.64 12.89 21.89
CA ASP A 230 0.36 11.61 21.21
C ASP A 230 1.15 10.48 21.90
N ALA A 231 0.73 10.17 23.14
CA ALA A 231 1.26 9.08 23.95
C ALA A 231 0.26 7.91 23.99
N ASP A 232 -0.16 7.44 22.81
CA ASP A 232 -1.15 6.37 22.71
C ASP A 232 -0.60 5.00 23.18
N GLU A 233 -1.48 4.24 23.82
CA GLU A 233 -1.14 3.17 24.76
C GLU A 233 -0.71 1.86 24.04
N LEU A 234 0.58 1.76 23.72
CA LEU A 234 1.17 0.56 23.12
C LEU A 234 1.36 -0.58 24.13
N VAL A 235 0.35 -1.45 24.23
CA VAL A 235 0.35 -2.61 25.15
C VAL A 235 -0.08 -3.90 24.44
N PHE A 236 0.89 -4.66 23.92
CA PHE A 236 0.68 -6.06 23.53
C PHE A 236 1.40 -7.01 24.50
N VAL A 237 2.68 -6.77 24.82
CA VAL A 237 3.48 -7.60 25.73
C VAL A 237 3.14 -7.36 27.22
N GLY A 238 2.61 -6.19 27.59
CA GLY A 238 2.25 -5.88 28.99
C GLY A 238 1.17 -6.77 29.60
N SER A 239 0.34 -7.44 28.77
CA SER A 239 -0.68 -8.39 29.24
C SER A 239 -0.11 -9.76 29.68
N CYS A 240 1.16 -10.03 29.38
CA CYS A 240 1.90 -11.15 29.98
C CYS A 240 2.40 -10.76 31.38
N SER A 241 1.49 -10.46 32.30
CA SER A 241 1.88 -10.17 33.68
C SER A 241 2.55 -11.40 34.30
N PHE A 242 3.82 -11.25 34.71
CA PHE A 242 4.58 -12.29 35.44
C PHE A 242 4.16 -12.40 36.91
N GLY A 243 2.94 -11.95 37.25
CA GLY A 243 2.36 -12.05 38.58
C GLY A 243 2.09 -13.50 38.94
N ALA A 244 2.76 -13.97 39.99
CA ALA A 244 2.80 -15.39 40.40
C ALA A 244 1.50 -15.87 41.08
N LYS A 245 0.39 -15.95 40.33
CA LYS A 245 -0.87 -16.51 40.82
C LYS A 245 -1.42 -17.73 40.07
N ASP A 246 -1.00 -18.00 38.83
CA ASP A 246 -1.29 -19.28 38.14
C ASP A 246 -0.23 -19.64 37.10
N VAL A 247 0.55 -20.69 37.36
CA VAL A 247 1.66 -21.14 36.48
C VAL A 247 1.13 -21.74 35.17
N THR A 248 0.02 -22.48 35.22
CA THR A 248 -0.65 -23.10 34.05
C THR A 248 -1.22 -22.05 33.10
N SER A 249 -1.98 -21.09 33.63
CA SER A 249 -2.51 -19.94 32.88
C SER A 249 -1.41 -19.07 32.28
N GLY A 250 -0.31 -18.84 33.02
CA GLY A 250 0.85 -18.10 32.53
C GLY A 250 1.54 -18.81 31.35
N ALA A 251 1.79 -20.11 31.46
CA ALA A 251 2.41 -20.90 30.39
C ALA A 251 1.57 -20.96 29.11
N MET A 252 0.24 -21.08 29.25
CA MET A 252 -0.68 -21.11 28.09
C MET A 252 -0.70 -19.77 27.35
N ARG A 253 -0.77 -18.64 28.09
CA ARG A 253 -0.69 -17.28 27.51
C ARG A 253 0.65 -17.03 26.82
N LEU A 254 1.76 -17.46 27.43
CA LEU A 254 3.11 -17.35 26.84
C LEU A 254 3.19 -18.09 25.49
N LYS A 255 2.68 -19.33 25.43
CA LYS A 255 2.64 -20.13 24.20
C LYS A 255 1.78 -19.48 23.11
N ALA A 256 0.61 -18.95 23.48
CA ALA A 256 -0.30 -18.26 22.56
C ALA A 256 0.34 -16.98 21.97
N ALA A 257 0.98 -16.16 22.80
CA ALA A 257 1.71 -14.98 22.35
C ALA A 257 2.91 -15.34 21.44
N GLN A 258 3.63 -16.42 21.75
CA GLN A 258 4.74 -16.89 20.92
C GLN A 258 4.27 -17.41 19.55
N SER A 259 3.13 -18.12 19.48
CA SER A 259 2.52 -18.54 18.21
C SER A 259 1.97 -17.36 17.42
N HIS A 260 1.40 -16.36 18.08
CA HIS A 260 0.91 -15.15 17.42
C HIS A 260 2.07 -14.37 16.75
N LEU A 261 3.14 -14.09 17.50
CA LEU A 261 4.32 -13.41 16.94
C LEU A 261 4.99 -14.23 15.81
N GLN A 262 4.91 -15.56 15.85
CA GLN A 262 5.39 -16.42 14.76
C GLN A 262 4.53 -16.31 13.50
N ALA A 263 3.20 -16.27 13.64
CA ALA A 263 2.28 -16.04 12.53
C ALA A 263 2.47 -14.63 11.94
N LEU A 264 2.70 -13.63 12.79
CA LEU A 264 3.01 -12.26 12.39
C LEU A 264 4.31 -12.18 11.60
N GLU A 265 5.39 -12.83 12.05
CA GLU A 265 6.66 -12.90 11.32
C GLU A 265 6.47 -13.54 9.93
N GLY A 266 5.69 -14.61 9.83
CA GLY A 266 5.37 -15.27 8.55
C GLY A 266 4.52 -14.39 7.62
N CYS A 267 3.58 -13.60 8.16
CA CYS A 267 2.83 -12.63 7.38
C CYS A 267 3.73 -11.52 6.83
N ILE A 268 4.61 -10.95 7.66
CA ILE A 268 5.55 -9.91 7.22
C ILE A 268 6.50 -10.46 6.15
N GLN A 269 7.00 -11.69 6.31
CA GLN A 269 7.83 -12.35 5.29
C GLN A 269 7.08 -12.49 3.95
N GLY A 270 5.83 -12.97 3.95
CA GLY A 270 5.03 -13.09 2.73
C GLY A 270 4.76 -11.74 2.04
N LEU A 271 4.61 -10.66 2.82
CA LEU A 271 4.47 -9.31 2.28
C LEU A 271 5.79 -8.78 1.68
N GLU A 272 6.94 -9.06 2.31
CA GLU A 272 8.26 -8.74 1.74
C GLU A 272 8.52 -9.50 0.43
N ASP A 273 8.23 -10.80 0.40
CA ASP A 273 8.44 -11.66 -0.77
C ASP A 273 7.57 -11.20 -1.95
N GLY A 274 6.31 -10.87 -1.69
CA GLY A 274 5.40 -10.27 -2.68
C GLY A 274 5.85 -8.89 -3.14
N LEU A 275 6.34 -8.04 -2.24
CA LEU A 275 6.89 -6.72 -2.59
C LEU A 275 8.15 -6.82 -3.45
N GLU A 276 9.00 -7.81 -3.25
CA GLU A 276 10.16 -8.02 -4.12
C GLU A 276 9.75 -8.46 -5.53
N ARG A 277 8.77 -9.37 -5.65
CA ARG A 277 8.19 -9.74 -6.96
C ARG A 277 7.59 -8.54 -7.66
N LEU A 278 6.78 -7.76 -6.94
CA LEU A 278 6.15 -6.56 -7.46
C LEU A 278 7.18 -5.53 -7.93
N PHE A 279 8.21 -5.25 -7.13
CA PHE A 279 9.29 -4.33 -7.50
C PHE A 279 9.99 -4.73 -8.81
N ARG A 280 10.19 -6.04 -9.03
CA ARG A 280 10.74 -6.55 -10.30
C ARG A 280 9.78 -6.32 -11.47
N ASN A 281 8.48 -6.61 -11.30
CA ASN A 281 7.48 -6.37 -12.34
C ASN A 281 7.31 -4.87 -12.65
N LEU A 282 7.35 -3.99 -11.65
CA LEU A 282 7.33 -2.54 -11.86
C LEU A 282 8.52 -2.02 -12.66
N ILE A 283 9.72 -2.60 -12.48
CA ILE A 283 10.88 -2.30 -13.35
C ILE A 283 10.59 -2.73 -14.79
N LYS A 284 10.08 -3.94 -15.01
CA LYS A 284 9.75 -4.43 -16.36
C LYS A 284 8.69 -3.53 -17.04
N SER A 285 7.60 -3.20 -16.35
CA SER A 285 6.55 -2.29 -16.84
C SER A 285 7.11 -0.90 -17.18
N ARG A 286 8.02 -0.37 -16.35
CA ARG A 286 8.73 0.88 -16.63
C ARG A 286 9.57 0.80 -17.90
N VAL A 287 10.31 -0.29 -18.13
CA VAL A 287 11.06 -0.49 -19.37
C VAL A 287 10.11 -0.48 -20.58
N CYS A 288 8.99 -1.21 -20.52
CA CYS A 288 8.01 -1.23 -21.60
C CYS A 288 7.40 0.16 -21.90
N LEU A 289 7.20 1.00 -20.87
CA LEU A 289 6.79 2.39 -21.04
C LEU A 289 7.89 3.28 -21.65
N LEU A 290 9.17 3.03 -21.34
CA LEU A 290 10.30 3.74 -21.94
C LEU A 290 10.44 3.37 -23.43
N ASP A 291 10.30 2.08 -23.77
CA ASP A 291 10.31 1.59 -25.16
C ASP A 291 9.13 2.19 -25.95
N CYS A 292 7.93 2.19 -25.36
CA CYS A 292 6.75 2.83 -25.92
C CYS A 292 6.98 4.33 -26.17
N ARG A 293 7.58 5.03 -25.20
CA ARG A 293 7.95 6.45 -25.33
C ARG A 293 8.91 6.67 -26.51
N GLU A 294 9.98 5.88 -26.60
CA GLU A 294 10.96 6.01 -27.69
C GLU A 294 10.34 5.74 -29.07
N TYR A 295 9.49 4.72 -29.19
CA TYR A 295 8.69 4.48 -30.39
C TYR A 295 7.80 5.67 -30.75
N LEU A 296 7.11 6.25 -29.76
CA LEU A 296 6.21 7.38 -29.96
C LEU A 296 6.95 8.64 -30.44
N TYR A 297 8.13 8.96 -29.89
CA TYR A 297 8.94 10.09 -30.37
C TYR A 297 9.54 9.85 -31.76
N SER A 298 10.04 8.64 -32.02
CA SER A 298 10.63 8.26 -33.32
C SER A 298 9.59 8.27 -34.45
N SER A 299 8.34 7.88 -34.16
CA SER A 299 7.30 7.67 -35.18
C SER A 299 6.53 8.93 -35.60
N CYS A 300 6.72 10.07 -34.92
CA CYS A 300 6.17 11.38 -35.32
C CYS A 300 7.14 12.52 -34.89
N PRO A 301 8.13 12.90 -35.73
CA PRO A 301 9.15 13.91 -35.40
C PRO A 301 8.67 15.38 -35.48
N GLU A 302 7.51 15.67 -36.08
CA GLU A 302 7.11 17.03 -36.47
C GLU A 302 6.60 17.95 -35.34
N LEU A 303 6.60 17.50 -34.07
CA LEU A 303 6.17 18.31 -32.91
C LEU A 303 7.30 18.77 -31.99
N SER A 304 8.56 18.44 -32.29
CA SER A 304 9.73 18.88 -31.52
C SER A 304 10.22 20.30 -31.89
N ARG A 305 9.39 21.12 -32.56
CA ARG A 305 9.75 22.43 -33.12
C ARG A 305 8.86 23.61 -32.70
N THR A 306 7.92 23.43 -31.78
CA THR A 306 6.97 24.48 -31.38
C THR A 306 7.05 24.87 -29.89
N THR A 307 8.23 24.70 -29.29
CA THR A 307 8.58 25.24 -27.97
C THR A 307 10.04 25.70 -27.95
N GLU A 308 10.33 26.74 -28.74
CA GLU A 308 11.36 27.74 -28.46
C GLU A 308 10.67 29.10 -28.31
#